data_AF-A0A6C0CFH9-F1
#
_entry.id   AF-A0A6C0CFH9-F1
#
_cell.length_a   1.000
_cell.length_b   1.000
_cell.length_c   1.000
_cell.angle_alpha   90.00
_cell.angle_beta   90.00
_cell.angle_gamma   90.00
#
_symmetry.space_group_name_H-M   'P 1'
#
loop_
_entity.id
_entity.type
_entity.pdbx_description
1 polymer ?
#
loop_
_entity_poly.entity_id
_entity_poly.type
_entity_poly.pdbx_seq_one_letter_code
_entity_poly.pdbx_strand_id
1 'polypeptide(L)'
;MNPVVSDGRTVADFQKFTFSGHLRTHVYKVLDENIKLGHADYAGYWTLELLCSGLVHSMWQTLFESSAKHINRAAPNVFLYLVQAYEKFAPYQDQYSLLAMTDMRNNIPVRQMVCEAAATVALTRKNKLMYLPTIKPEHDFQQVTITENLKAPSSNYVRHLIKPEDPLDLYVSLNELAYCLRPESRDFTRALYWISWILKFSSMYKLTKKVQLDCAYRPNPYIQDANARHVIWIFWDIIQNSSRSSPQAGVLAPYVDALYKLHCLRWNPSVLKSRMCFLVCACLFICESNTLDIHYPVPQDIMTVKGIVESVPQWINSIIQTQKTFST
;
A
#
# COMPACT_ATOMS: atom_id res chain seq x y z
N MET A 1 27.65 -14.66 17.94
CA MET A 1 27.41 -13.54 18.86
C MET A 1 26.54 -12.51 18.15
N ASN A 2 25.47 -12.00 18.76
CA ASN A 2 24.61 -11.01 18.12
C ASN A 2 25.30 -9.64 18.16
N PRO A 3 25.54 -8.98 17.01
CA PRO A 3 26.20 -7.70 16.99
C PRO A 3 25.34 -6.59 17.56
N VAL A 4 25.97 -5.68 18.29
CA VAL A 4 25.35 -4.50 18.89
C VAL A 4 25.69 -3.29 18.04
N VAL A 5 24.68 -2.54 17.61
CA VAL A 5 24.86 -1.29 16.87
C VAL A 5 24.98 -0.15 17.89
N SER A 6 26.21 0.32 18.12
CA SER A 6 26.52 1.46 18.97
C SER A 6 26.75 2.71 18.11
N ASP A 7 25.79 3.63 18.15
CA ASP A 7 25.79 4.86 17.34
C ASP A 7 24.80 5.85 17.98
N GLY A 8 25.23 7.08 18.23
CA GLY A 8 24.46 8.10 18.95
C GLY A 8 23.49 8.91 18.09
N ARG A 9 23.44 8.67 16.77
CA ARG A 9 22.54 9.38 15.86
C ARG A 9 21.10 8.93 16.07
N THR A 10 20.19 9.88 15.98
CA THR A 10 18.74 9.71 16.13
C THR A 10 18.07 9.64 14.76
N VAL A 11 16.75 9.41 14.74
CA VAL A 11 15.98 9.46 13.48
C VAL A 11 16.08 10.82 12.76
N ALA A 12 16.40 11.91 13.48
CA ALA A 12 16.58 13.24 12.91
C ALA A 12 17.82 13.33 12.01
N ASP A 13 18.85 12.55 12.31
CA ASP A 13 20.08 12.47 11.51
C ASP A 13 19.86 11.67 10.21
N PHE A 14 18.83 10.81 10.20
CA PHE A 14 18.50 9.92 9.07
C PHE A 14 17.40 10.46 8.15
N GLN A 15 17.13 11.78 8.19
CA GLN A 15 16.10 12.40 7.35
C GLN A 15 16.44 12.41 5.86
N LYS A 16 17.74 12.37 5.51
CA LYS A 16 18.19 12.34 4.10
C LYS A 16 18.90 11.03 3.76
N PHE A 17 19.78 10.59 4.64
CA PHE A 17 20.61 9.41 4.45
C PHE A 17 20.28 8.32 5.47
N THR A 18 20.54 7.07 5.14
CA THR A 18 20.39 5.94 6.04
C THR A 18 21.64 5.79 6.93
N PHE A 19 21.62 4.81 7.83
CA PHE A 19 22.67 4.48 8.78
C PHE A 19 24.06 4.42 8.14
N SER A 20 24.14 3.75 6.98
CA SER A 20 25.35 3.55 6.18
C SER A 20 25.62 4.66 5.15
N GLY A 21 24.85 5.77 5.16
CA GLY A 21 25.08 6.92 4.28
C GLY A 21 24.39 6.88 2.92
N HIS A 22 23.53 5.91 2.65
CA HIS A 22 22.78 5.85 1.39
C HIS A 22 21.61 6.83 1.38
N LEU A 23 21.27 7.41 0.23
CA LEU A 23 20.08 8.27 0.12
C LEU A 23 18.82 7.45 0.42
N ARG A 24 17.98 7.90 1.38
CA ARG A 24 16.81 7.13 1.83
C ARG A 24 15.85 6.74 0.70
N THR A 25 15.64 7.68 -0.23
CA THR A 25 14.72 7.48 -1.37
C THR A 25 15.26 6.46 -2.38
N HIS A 26 16.58 6.25 -2.40
CA HIS A 26 17.19 5.20 -3.18
C HIS A 26 17.01 3.84 -2.50
N VAL A 27 17.22 3.77 -1.18
CA VAL A 27 17.04 2.52 -0.42
C VAL A 27 15.61 1.97 -0.55
N TYR A 28 14.58 2.82 -0.53
CA TYR A 28 13.20 2.35 -0.77
C TYR A 28 13.02 1.70 -2.15
N LYS A 29 13.63 2.28 -3.19
CA LYS A 29 13.57 1.72 -4.56
C LYS A 29 14.36 0.43 -4.67
N VAL A 30 15.51 0.34 -4.01
CA VAL A 30 16.33 -0.88 -4.01
C VAL A 30 15.62 -2.00 -3.26
N LEU A 31 14.97 -1.71 -2.13
CA LEU A 31 14.15 -2.69 -1.43
C LEU A 31 12.96 -3.15 -2.29
N ASP A 32 12.24 -2.22 -2.92
CA ASP A 32 11.12 -2.54 -3.83
C ASP A 32 11.57 -3.44 -5.00
N GLU A 33 12.73 -3.13 -5.61
CA GLU A 33 13.26 -3.93 -6.72
C GLU A 33 13.74 -5.31 -6.28
N ASN A 34 14.40 -5.43 -5.11
CA ASN A 34 14.79 -6.74 -4.59
C ASN A 34 13.58 -7.60 -4.23
N ILE A 35 12.51 -6.99 -3.71
CA ILE A 35 11.23 -7.69 -3.54
C ILE A 35 10.71 -8.14 -4.90
N LYS A 36 10.61 -7.25 -5.89
CA LYS A 36 10.12 -7.55 -7.25
C LYS A 36 10.87 -8.71 -7.91
N LEU A 37 12.20 -8.75 -7.76
CA LEU A 37 13.07 -9.79 -8.35
C LEU A 37 13.16 -11.07 -7.52
N GLY A 38 12.63 -11.05 -6.29
CA GLY A 38 12.68 -12.20 -5.38
C GLY A 38 14.02 -12.43 -4.69
N HIS A 39 14.83 -11.39 -4.59
CA HIS A 39 16.14 -11.40 -3.95
C HIS A 39 16.00 -11.23 -2.43
N ALA A 40 15.69 -12.33 -1.73
CA ALA A 40 15.29 -12.29 -0.33
C ALA A 40 16.41 -11.87 0.64
N ASP A 41 17.66 -12.30 0.43
CA ASP A 41 18.81 -11.87 1.25
C ASP A 41 19.02 -10.35 1.18
N TYR A 42 19.00 -9.80 -0.03
CA TYR A 42 19.15 -8.36 -0.25
C TYR A 42 17.95 -7.58 0.29
N ALA A 43 16.73 -8.09 0.15
CA ALA A 43 15.55 -7.50 0.78
C ALA A 43 15.69 -7.46 2.32
N GLY A 44 16.21 -8.54 2.92
CA GLY A 44 16.54 -8.60 4.34
C GLY A 44 17.58 -7.55 4.74
N TYR A 45 18.69 -7.44 4.01
CA TYR A 45 19.73 -6.45 4.24
C TYR A 45 19.18 -5.01 4.22
N TRP A 46 18.47 -4.61 3.16
CA TRP A 46 17.95 -3.25 3.02
C TRP A 46 16.85 -2.94 4.05
N THR A 47 16.10 -3.95 4.48
CA THR A 47 15.15 -3.81 5.59
C THR A 47 15.87 -3.54 6.91
N LEU A 48 16.97 -4.26 7.20
CA LEU A 48 17.79 -4.03 8.38
C LEU A 48 18.52 -2.68 8.35
N GLU A 49 18.95 -2.21 7.18
CA GLU A 49 19.52 -0.86 7.00
C GLU A 49 18.50 0.23 7.40
N LEU A 50 17.24 0.10 6.97
CA LEU A 50 16.18 1.02 7.36
C LEU A 50 15.84 0.91 8.86
N LEU A 51 15.85 -0.30 9.43
CA LEU A 51 15.68 -0.51 10.87
C LEU A 51 16.81 0.17 11.67
N CYS A 52 18.08 0.00 11.26
CA CYS A 52 19.23 0.65 11.92
C CYS A 52 19.16 2.18 11.87
N SER A 53 18.48 2.72 10.86
CA SER A 53 18.22 4.14 10.66
C SER A 53 16.98 4.64 11.44
N GLY A 54 16.24 3.78 12.13
CA GLY A 54 14.96 4.12 12.77
C GLY A 54 13.83 4.45 11.77
N LEU A 55 13.98 4.14 10.48
CA LEU A 55 13.03 4.48 9.40
C LEU A 55 11.93 3.42 9.25
N VAL A 56 11.41 2.90 10.37
CA VAL A 56 10.55 1.71 10.39
C VAL A 56 9.18 1.91 9.73
N HIS A 57 8.63 3.13 9.74
CA HIS A 57 7.36 3.39 9.04
C HIS A 57 7.53 3.30 7.53
N SER A 58 8.60 3.89 6.99
CA SER A 58 8.92 3.81 5.55
C SER A 58 9.28 2.39 5.13
N MET A 59 9.97 1.64 5.99
CA MET A 59 10.29 0.23 5.79
C MET A 59 9.02 -0.61 5.62
N TRP A 60 8.11 -0.60 6.61
CA TRP A 60 6.84 -1.34 6.53
C TRP A 60 5.98 -0.90 5.34
N GLN A 61 5.89 0.41 5.10
CA GLN A 61 5.17 0.95 3.95
C GLN A 61 5.73 0.41 2.63
N THR A 62 7.05 0.28 2.51
CA THR A 62 7.68 -0.30 1.32
C THR A 62 7.28 -1.76 1.16
N LEU A 63 7.32 -2.58 2.22
CA LEU A 63 6.87 -3.98 2.17
C LEU A 63 5.41 -4.11 1.73
N PHE A 64 4.52 -3.28 2.27
CA PHE A 64 3.10 -3.28 1.91
C PHE A 64 2.88 -2.88 0.44
N GLU A 65 3.49 -1.78 0.01
CA GLU A 65 3.35 -1.29 -1.36
C GLU A 65 3.96 -2.23 -2.39
N SER A 66 5.14 -2.79 -2.12
CA SER A 66 5.78 -3.77 -3.00
C SER A 66 4.94 -5.04 -3.13
N SER A 67 4.25 -5.45 -2.06
CA SER A 67 3.32 -6.58 -2.11
C SER A 67 2.11 -6.29 -3.00
N ALA A 68 1.55 -5.08 -2.94
CA ALA A 68 0.50 -4.67 -3.88
C ALA A 68 1.00 -4.58 -5.33
N LYS A 69 2.17 -3.99 -5.56
CA LYS A 69 2.71 -3.76 -6.91
C LYS A 69 3.17 -5.05 -7.60
N HIS A 70 3.77 -5.98 -6.84
CA HIS A 70 4.54 -7.09 -7.40
C HIS A 70 4.02 -8.48 -7.00
N ILE A 71 3.07 -8.60 -6.07
CA ILE A 71 2.47 -9.89 -5.67
C ILE A 71 0.97 -9.90 -5.96
N ASN A 72 0.21 -8.98 -5.38
CA ASN A 72 -1.25 -8.80 -5.58
C ASN A 72 -2.03 -10.12 -5.66
N ARG A 73 -2.62 -10.44 -6.82
CA ARG A 73 -3.45 -11.62 -7.07
C ARG A 73 -2.66 -12.92 -7.16
N ALA A 74 -1.33 -12.87 -7.32
CA ALA A 74 -0.51 -14.08 -7.38
C ALA A 74 -0.51 -14.86 -6.06
N ALA A 75 -0.68 -14.14 -4.94
CA ALA A 75 -0.79 -14.70 -3.60
C ALA A 75 -1.54 -13.72 -2.66
N PRO A 76 -2.88 -13.64 -2.71
CA PRO A 76 -3.67 -12.70 -1.90
C PRO A 76 -3.43 -12.82 -0.39
N ASN A 77 -3.06 -14.02 0.08
CA ASN A 77 -2.70 -14.29 1.48
C ASN A 77 -1.52 -13.45 1.99
N VAL A 78 -0.71 -12.84 1.12
CA VAL A 78 0.36 -11.93 1.52
C VAL A 78 -0.16 -10.74 2.33
N PHE A 79 -1.37 -10.24 2.03
CA PHE A 79 -1.94 -9.10 2.76
C PHE A 79 -2.40 -9.50 4.16
N LEU A 80 -2.95 -10.72 4.32
CA LEU A 80 -3.30 -11.24 5.63
C LEU A 80 -2.06 -11.47 6.49
N TYR A 81 -1.01 -12.08 5.89
CA TYR A 81 0.29 -12.24 6.53
C TYR A 81 0.88 -10.90 6.98
N LEU A 82 0.89 -9.88 6.11
CA LEU A 82 1.47 -8.57 6.42
C LEU A 82 0.73 -7.81 7.52
N VAL A 83 -0.61 -7.90 7.55
CA VAL A 83 -1.40 -7.34 8.65
C VAL A 83 -1.00 -8.01 9.96
N GLN A 84 -0.97 -9.35 10.01
CA GLN A 84 -0.58 -10.08 11.22
C GLN A 84 0.87 -9.82 11.63
N ALA A 85 1.79 -9.72 10.67
CA ALA A 85 3.20 -9.42 10.92
C ALA A 85 3.34 -8.01 11.52
N TYR A 86 2.61 -7.03 10.99
CA TYR A 86 2.62 -5.67 11.53
C TYR A 86 1.95 -5.58 12.90
N GLU A 87 0.83 -6.28 13.13
CA GLU A 87 0.16 -6.34 14.43
C GLU A 87 1.06 -6.96 15.51
N LYS A 88 1.89 -7.95 15.16
CA LYS A 88 2.91 -8.50 16.07
C LYS A 88 4.05 -7.52 16.32
N PHE A 89 4.43 -6.72 15.33
CA PHE A 89 5.51 -5.73 15.43
C PHE A 89 5.10 -4.46 16.19
N ALA A 90 3.85 -4.00 16.03
CA ALA A 90 3.39 -2.71 16.55
C ALA A 90 3.61 -2.52 18.06
N PRO A 91 3.36 -3.51 18.95
CA PRO A 91 3.66 -3.40 20.37
C PRO A 91 5.14 -3.16 20.71
N TYR A 92 6.07 -3.59 19.84
CA TYR A 92 7.49 -3.26 20.00
C TYR A 92 7.76 -1.81 19.60
N GLN A 93 7.19 -1.36 18.49
CA GLN A 93 7.32 0.01 18.02
C GLN A 93 6.80 1.02 19.05
N ASP A 94 5.67 0.70 19.69
CA ASP A 94 4.96 1.62 20.60
C ASP A 94 5.70 1.84 21.93
N GLN A 95 6.75 1.06 22.21
CA GLN A 95 7.68 1.28 23.33
C GLN A 95 8.64 2.45 23.10
N TYR A 96 8.74 2.96 21.87
CA TYR A 96 9.71 3.98 21.49
C TYR A 96 9.01 5.26 21.02
N SER A 97 9.53 6.41 21.45
CA SER A 97 9.14 7.68 20.87
C SER A 97 9.65 7.80 19.43
N LEU A 98 9.09 8.74 18.65
CA LEU A 98 9.58 9.00 17.29
C LEU A 98 11.08 9.32 17.27
N LEU A 99 11.60 10.05 18.26
CA LEU A 99 13.03 10.41 18.34
C LEU A 99 13.92 9.21 18.72
N ALA A 100 13.40 8.30 19.54
CA ALA A 100 14.09 7.11 20.03
C ALA A 100 13.91 5.87 19.13
N MET A 101 13.34 6.03 17.93
CA MET A 101 13.04 4.92 17.02
C MET A 101 14.30 4.15 16.58
N THR A 102 15.49 4.73 16.70
CA THR A 102 16.77 4.07 16.45
C THR A 102 17.13 3.03 17.51
N ASP A 103 16.60 3.12 18.73
CA ASP A 103 16.98 2.25 19.85
C ASP A 103 16.50 0.81 19.63
N MET A 104 15.36 0.63 18.95
CA MET A 104 14.83 -0.70 18.63
C MET A 104 15.73 -1.51 17.70
N ARG A 105 16.72 -0.90 17.03
CA ARG A 105 17.64 -1.62 16.14
C ARG A 105 18.47 -2.67 16.86
N ASN A 106 18.56 -2.65 18.20
CA ASN A 106 19.23 -3.67 19.00
C ASN A 106 18.27 -4.71 19.59
N ASN A 107 16.97 -4.58 19.35
CA ASN A 107 15.98 -5.58 19.75
C ASN A 107 16.03 -6.77 18.78
N ILE A 108 16.50 -7.93 19.26
CA ILE A 108 16.69 -9.15 18.45
C ILE A 108 15.36 -9.63 17.85
N PRO A 109 14.26 -9.78 18.63
CA PRO A 109 12.96 -10.12 18.06
C PRO A 109 12.53 -9.19 16.92
N VAL A 110 12.72 -7.88 17.06
CA VAL A 110 12.38 -6.92 16.00
C VAL A 110 13.19 -7.16 14.73
N ARG A 111 14.51 -7.37 14.84
CA ARG A 111 15.37 -7.68 13.67
C ARG A 111 14.87 -8.93 12.93
N GLN A 112 14.51 -9.96 13.68
CA GLN A 112 14.00 -11.21 13.13
C GLN A 112 12.65 -11.00 12.44
N MET A 113 11.70 -10.31 13.09
CA MET A 113 10.36 -10.06 12.53
C MET A 113 10.40 -9.29 11.21
N VAL A 114 11.19 -8.21 11.13
CA VAL A 114 11.23 -7.39 9.91
C VAL A 114 11.95 -8.12 8.78
N CYS A 115 12.99 -8.89 9.09
CA CYS A 115 13.72 -9.69 8.12
C CYS A 115 12.87 -10.86 7.60
N GLU A 116 12.12 -11.53 8.47
CA GLU A 116 11.16 -12.57 8.11
C GLU A 116 10.08 -12.03 7.16
N ALA A 117 9.53 -10.85 7.45
CA ALA A 117 8.54 -10.20 6.60
C ALA A 117 9.12 -9.86 5.22
N ALA A 118 10.33 -9.28 5.17
CA ALA A 118 11.01 -8.96 3.92
C ALA A 118 11.31 -10.21 3.08
N ALA A 119 11.83 -11.26 3.70
CA ALA A 119 12.13 -12.53 3.05
C ALA A 119 10.86 -13.21 2.52
N THR A 120 9.80 -13.24 3.33
CA THR A 120 8.50 -13.81 2.95
C THR A 120 7.92 -13.12 1.72
N VAL A 121 7.87 -11.78 1.74
CA VAL A 121 7.38 -10.99 0.60
C VAL A 121 8.27 -11.17 -0.64
N ALA A 122 9.59 -11.21 -0.47
CA ALA A 122 10.52 -11.44 -1.57
C ALA A 122 10.37 -12.84 -2.19
N LEU A 123 10.15 -13.90 -1.41
CA LEU A 123 10.02 -15.27 -1.94
C LEU A 123 8.61 -15.61 -2.47
N THR A 124 7.61 -14.80 -2.14
CA THR A 124 6.22 -15.03 -2.59
C THR A 124 6.09 -14.89 -4.12
N ARG A 125 5.21 -15.67 -4.75
CA ARG A 125 4.93 -15.60 -6.20
C ARG A 125 4.66 -14.16 -6.66
N LYS A 126 5.17 -13.79 -7.84
CA LYS A 126 5.06 -12.43 -8.38
C LYS A 126 3.99 -12.29 -9.47
N ASN A 127 3.32 -11.15 -9.48
CA ASN A 127 2.48 -10.67 -10.57
C ASN A 127 2.53 -9.14 -10.64
N LYS A 128 2.64 -8.59 -11.85
CA LYS A 128 2.70 -7.14 -12.06
C LYS A 128 1.30 -6.52 -11.95
N LEU A 129 1.14 -5.52 -11.09
CA LEU A 129 -0.10 -4.75 -11.00
C LEU A 129 -0.24 -3.81 -12.22
N MET A 130 -1.47 -3.68 -12.73
CA MET A 130 -1.79 -2.66 -13.71
C MET A 130 -1.72 -1.27 -13.06
N TYR A 131 -1.26 -0.26 -13.80
CA TYR A 131 -1.21 1.12 -13.32
C TYR A 131 -2.49 1.87 -13.69
N LEU A 132 -2.82 2.89 -12.90
CA LEU A 132 -3.86 3.85 -13.26
C LEU A 132 -3.51 4.53 -14.59
N PRO A 133 -4.42 4.55 -15.58
CA PRO A 133 -4.18 5.24 -16.84
C PRO A 133 -4.00 6.75 -16.64
N THR A 134 -3.24 7.37 -17.54
CA THR A 134 -3.09 8.82 -17.56
C THR A 134 -4.29 9.46 -18.25
N ILE A 135 -4.92 10.42 -17.59
CA ILE A 135 -6.06 11.19 -18.10
C ILE A 135 -5.58 12.54 -18.64
N LYS A 136 -5.93 12.83 -19.89
CA LYS A 136 -5.68 14.07 -20.61
C LYS A 136 -6.94 14.93 -20.59
N PRO A 137 -7.01 15.99 -19.78
CA PRO A 137 -8.23 16.81 -19.62
C PRO A 137 -8.79 17.33 -20.94
N GLU A 138 -7.93 17.64 -21.91
CA GLU A 138 -8.29 18.22 -23.20
C GLU A 138 -9.13 17.25 -24.06
N HIS A 139 -9.02 15.95 -23.79
CA HIS A 139 -9.74 14.88 -24.48
C HIS A 139 -10.77 14.22 -23.55
N ASP A 140 -10.33 13.69 -22.41
CA ASP A 140 -11.13 12.81 -21.55
C ASP A 140 -12.27 13.53 -20.80
N PHE A 141 -12.23 14.87 -20.73
CA PHE A 141 -13.32 15.68 -20.15
C PHE A 141 -14.29 16.21 -21.21
N GLN A 142 -14.09 15.88 -22.49
CA GLN A 142 -15.05 16.22 -23.53
C GLN A 142 -16.31 15.38 -23.35
N GLN A 143 -17.48 16.02 -23.51
CA GLN A 143 -18.78 15.36 -23.34
C GLN A 143 -18.95 14.15 -24.26
N VAL A 144 -18.42 14.22 -25.49
CA VAL A 144 -18.43 13.12 -26.46
C VAL A 144 -17.68 11.91 -25.89
N THR A 145 -16.42 12.11 -25.47
CA THR A 145 -15.60 11.05 -24.88
C THR A 145 -16.22 10.46 -23.62
N ILE A 146 -16.79 11.29 -22.74
CA ILE A 146 -17.50 10.82 -21.55
C ILE A 146 -18.64 9.90 -21.97
N THR A 147 -19.48 10.35 -22.90
CA THR A 147 -20.66 9.61 -23.39
C THR A 147 -20.29 8.26 -24.01
N GLU A 148 -19.22 8.21 -24.81
CA GLU A 148 -18.72 6.98 -25.43
C GLU A 148 -18.23 5.93 -24.41
N ASN A 149 -17.69 6.42 -23.28
CA ASN A 149 -17.19 5.59 -22.19
C ASN A 149 -18.28 5.13 -21.20
N LEU A 150 -19.48 5.72 -21.23
CA LEU A 150 -20.58 5.25 -20.38
C LEU A 150 -21.03 3.86 -20.78
N LYS A 151 -21.22 3.00 -19.77
CA LYS A 151 -21.68 1.60 -19.93
C LYS A 151 -22.75 1.21 -18.92
N ALA A 152 -22.89 1.92 -17.80
CA ALA A 152 -23.88 1.57 -16.81
C ALA A 152 -25.30 1.73 -17.38
N PRO A 153 -26.15 0.68 -17.34
CA PRO A 153 -27.51 0.76 -17.88
C PRO A 153 -28.48 1.55 -16.97
N SER A 154 -28.02 1.98 -15.80
CA SER A 154 -28.81 2.68 -14.79
C SER A 154 -27.93 3.66 -14.04
N SER A 155 -28.52 4.76 -13.58
CA SER A 155 -27.87 5.77 -12.75
C SER A 155 -27.96 5.47 -11.25
N ASN A 156 -28.44 4.29 -10.85
CA ASN A 156 -28.70 3.97 -9.44
C ASN A 156 -27.61 3.13 -8.75
N TYR A 157 -26.52 2.76 -9.42
CA TYR A 157 -25.51 1.84 -8.85
C TYR A 157 -24.77 2.43 -7.65
N VAL A 158 -24.59 3.74 -7.60
CA VAL A 158 -23.90 4.43 -6.51
C VAL A 158 -24.85 5.19 -5.57
N ARG A 159 -26.15 5.25 -5.89
CA ARG A 159 -27.11 6.16 -5.25
C ARG A 159 -27.15 6.03 -3.73
N HIS A 160 -27.05 4.83 -3.19
CA HIS A 160 -27.07 4.56 -1.74
C HIS A 160 -25.75 4.89 -1.03
N LEU A 161 -24.69 5.23 -1.76
CA LEU A 161 -23.36 5.58 -1.22
C LEU A 161 -23.08 7.09 -1.30
N ILE A 162 -23.78 7.81 -2.17
CA ILE A 162 -23.69 9.27 -2.30
C ILE A 162 -24.45 9.93 -1.16
N LYS A 163 -23.81 10.91 -0.52
CA LYS A 163 -24.38 11.76 0.53
C LYS A 163 -24.73 13.14 -0.04
N PRO A 164 -25.64 13.90 0.60
CA PRO A 164 -26.06 15.21 0.10
C PRO A 164 -24.95 16.24 -0.13
N GLU A 165 -23.86 16.18 0.64
CA GLU A 165 -22.70 17.09 0.50
C GLU A 165 -21.68 16.62 -0.56
N ASP A 166 -21.87 15.47 -1.21
CA ASP A 166 -20.95 15.03 -2.25
C ASP A 166 -21.11 15.86 -3.53
N PRO A 167 -20.02 16.23 -4.23
CA PRO A 167 -20.09 16.99 -5.46
C PRO A 167 -20.88 16.25 -6.56
N LEU A 168 -21.94 16.88 -7.06
CA LEU A 168 -22.80 16.33 -8.12
C LEU A 168 -22.02 16.02 -9.41
N ASP A 169 -20.96 16.79 -9.69
CA ASP A 169 -20.07 16.59 -10.85
C ASP A 169 -19.43 15.19 -10.89
N LEU A 170 -19.29 14.54 -9.72
CA LEU A 170 -18.70 13.21 -9.63
C LEU A 170 -19.70 12.09 -9.87
N TYR A 171 -21.01 12.36 -9.79
CA TYR A 171 -22.05 11.33 -9.71
C TYR A 171 -21.98 10.32 -10.86
N VAL A 172 -21.89 10.80 -12.10
CA VAL A 172 -21.87 9.94 -13.30
C VAL A 172 -20.65 9.01 -13.27
N SER A 173 -19.45 9.57 -13.04
CA SER A 173 -18.21 8.80 -12.98
C SER A 173 -18.17 7.79 -11.82
N LEU A 174 -18.78 8.14 -10.68
CA LEU A 174 -18.89 7.25 -9.51
C LEU A 174 -19.90 6.12 -9.77
N ASN A 175 -20.99 6.40 -10.47
CA ASN A 175 -21.96 5.40 -10.88
C ASN A 175 -21.35 4.39 -11.86
N GLU A 176 -20.56 4.86 -12.82
CA GLU A 176 -19.82 4.00 -13.74
C GLU A 176 -18.78 3.15 -13.02
N LEU A 177 -18.01 3.73 -12.09
CA LEU A 177 -17.08 2.97 -11.25
C LEU A 177 -17.80 1.87 -10.45
N ALA A 178 -18.92 2.19 -9.82
CA ALA A 178 -19.73 1.22 -9.09
C ALA A 178 -20.24 0.09 -10.01
N TYR A 179 -20.68 0.43 -11.23
CA TYR A 179 -21.10 -0.56 -12.22
C TYR A 179 -19.95 -1.48 -12.66
N CYS A 180 -18.75 -0.94 -12.91
CA CYS A 180 -17.58 -1.73 -13.31
C CYS A 180 -17.24 -2.84 -12.31
N LEU A 181 -17.53 -2.63 -11.01
CA LEU A 181 -17.25 -3.58 -9.94
C LEU A 181 -18.42 -4.53 -9.63
N ARG A 182 -19.52 -4.46 -10.40
CA ARG A 182 -20.67 -5.37 -10.26
C ARG A 182 -20.34 -6.77 -10.77
N PRO A 183 -20.95 -7.84 -10.20
CA PRO A 183 -20.76 -9.21 -10.65
C PRO A 183 -20.99 -9.44 -12.14
N GLU A 184 -21.97 -8.74 -12.72
CA GLU A 184 -22.34 -8.80 -14.13
C GLU A 184 -21.38 -8.05 -15.08
N SER A 185 -20.55 -7.13 -14.57
CA SER A 185 -19.64 -6.31 -15.40
C SER A 185 -18.19 -6.73 -15.22
N ARG A 186 -17.67 -6.70 -13.97
CA ARG A 186 -16.29 -7.04 -13.60
C ARG A 186 -15.23 -6.41 -14.53
N ASP A 187 -15.44 -5.17 -14.95
CA ASP A 187 -14.58 -4.45 -15.88
C ASP A 187 -13.45 -3.71 -15.12
N PHE A 188 -12.38 -4.44 -14.84
CA PHE A 188 -11.23 -3.91 -14.10
C PHE A 188 -10.59 -2.69 -14.78
N THR A 189 -10.38 -2.76 -16.10
CA THR A 189 -9.73 -1.68 -16.86
C THR A 189 -10.56 -0.39 -16.82
N ARG A 190 -11.88 -0.47 -17.02
CA ARG A 190 -12.75 0.71 -16.93
C ARG A 190 -12.88 1.22 -15.51
N ALA A 191 -12.86 0.35 -14.49
CA ALA A 191 -12.80 0.81 -13.10
C ALA A 191 -11.57 1.70 -12.88
N LEU A 192 -10.39 1.28 -13.35
CA LEU A 192 -9.16 2.08 -13.24
C LEU A 192 -9.23 3.40 -14.02
N TYR A 193 -9.87 3.40 -15.19
CA TYR A 193 -10.14 4.61 -15.94
C TYR A 193 -10.97 5.61 -15.12
N TRP A 194 -12.11 5.19 -14.56
CA TRP A 194 -12.98 6.09 -13.79
C TRP A 194 -12.33 6.60 -12.50
N ILE A 195 -11.55 5.76 -11.81
CA ILE A 195 -10.74 6.21 -10.67
C ILE A 195 -9.76 7.32 -11.10
N SER A 196 -9.05 7.10 -12.21
CA SER A 196 -8.08 8.06 -12.73
C SER A 196 -8.75 9.36 -13.18
N TRP A 197 -9.92 9.23 -13.81
CA TRP A 197 -10.73 10.35 -14.30
C TRP A 197 -11.15 11.24 -13.12
N ILE A 198 -11.69 10.64 -12.05
CA ILE A 198 -12.14 11.37 -10.86
C ILE A 198 -10.98 12.05 -10.13
N LEU A 199 -9.84 11.37 -9.99
CA LEU A 199 -8.64 11.95 -9.38
C LEU A 199 -8.12 13.14 -10.21
N LYS A 200 -8.10 13.00 -11.54
CA LYS A 200 -7.69 14.09 -12.43
C LYS A 200 -8.68 15.24 -12.38
N PHE A 201 -9.97 14.96 -12.34
CA PHE A 201 -11.03 15.98 -12.21
C PHE A 201 -10.85 16.76 -10.91
N SER A 202 -10.66 16.07 -9.79
CA SER A 202 -10.40 16.69 -8.48
C SER A 202 -9.16 17.58 -8.50
N SER A 203 -8.08 17.14 -9.15
CA SER A 203 -6.87 17.95 -9.34
C SER A 203 -7.11 19.20 -10.19
N MET A 204 -7.89 19.09 -11.28
CA MET A 204 -8.20 20.22 -12.16
C MET A 204 -9.16 21.20 -11.48
N TYR A 205 -10.13 20.70 -10.72
CA TYR A 205 -11.01 21.52 -9.89
C TYR A 205 -10.19 22.38 -8.93
N LYS A 206 -9.25 21.77 -8.19
CA LYS A 206 -8.33 22.51 -7.31
C LYS A 206 -7.52 23.57 -8.06
N LEU A 207 -6.99 23.23 -9.22
CA LEU A 207 -6.18 24.14 -10.01
C LEU A 207 -6.98 25.38 -10.48
N THR A 208 -8.20 25.16 -10.94
CA THR A 208 -9.07 26.18 -11.54
C THR A 208 -9.81 27.01 -10.48
N LYS A 209 -10.37 26.36 -9.46
CA LYS A 209 -11.18 27.01 -8.42
C LYS A 209 -10.36 27.48 -7.22
N LYS A 210 -9.09 27.09 -7.11
CA LYS A 210 -8.19 27.37 -5.98
C LYS A 210 -8.68 26.84 -4.63
N VAL A 211 -9.64 25.92 -4.63
CA VAL A 211 -10.18 25.25 -3.44
C VAL A 211 -10.18 23.75 -3.64
N GLN A 212 -10.08 22.97 -2.57
CA GLN A 212 -10.13 21.51 -2.66
C GLN A 212 -11.54 21.05 -3.07
N LEU A 213 -11.62 19.96 -3.83
CA LEU A 213 -12.90 19.28 -4.08
C LEU A 213 -13.19 18.37 -2.90
N ASP A 214 -13.82 18.92 -1.87
CA ASP A 214 -14.19 18.17 -0.68
C ASP A 214 -15.49 17.38 -0.91
N CYS A 215 -15.48 16.13 -0.45
CA CYS A 215 -16.65 15.27 -0.42
C CYS A 215 -17.35 15.36 0.95
N ALA A 216 -18.51 14.73 1.06
CA ALA A 216 -19.19 14.58 2.33
C ALA A 216 -18.29 13.83 3.33
N TYR A 217 -18.38 14.23 4.60
CA TYR A 217 -17.62 13.62 5.68
C TYR A 217 -17.93 12.11 5.80
N ARG A 218 -16.88 11.29 5.82
CA ARG A 218 -16.95 9.83 5.96
C ARG A 218 -16.12 9.40 7.18
N PRO A 219 -16.76 9.11 8.33
CA PRO A 219 -16.04 8.76 9.54
C PRO A 219 -15.24 7.47 9.29
N ASN A 220 -13.98 7.47 9.73
CA ASN A 220 -13.09 6.33 9.59
C ASN A 220 -12.16 6.30 10.82
N PRO A 221 -12.24 5.24 11.66
CA PRO A 221 -11.48 5.17 12.91
C PRO A 221 -9.96 5.06 12.69
N TYR A 222 -9.51 4.77 11.48
CA TYR A 222 -8.10 4.57 11.16
C TYR A 222 -7.39 5.83 10.65
N ILE A 223 -8.10 6.95 10.47
CA ILE A 223 -7.56 8.20 9.94
C ILE A 223 -7.95 9.38 10.82
N GLN A 224 -7.26 10.50 10.64
CA GLN A 224 -7.63 11.76 11.27
C GLN A 224 -8.88 12.36 10.59
N ASP A 225 -9.77 12.98 11.37
CA ASP A 225 -11.02 13.57 10.85
C ASP A 225 -10.81 14.64 9.77
N ALA A 226 -9.72 15.40 9.86
CA ALA A 226 -9.35 16.40 8.84
C ALA A 226 -9.19 15.80 7.43
N ASN A 227 -8.96 14.50 7.34
CA ASN A 227 -8.75 13.76 6.10
C ASN A 227 -10.02 13.06 5.59
N ALA A 228 -11.11 13.04 6.36
CA ALA A 228 -12.31 12.24 6.11
C ALA A 228 -13.22 12.76 4.98
N ARG A 229 -12.88 13.89 4.36
CA ARG A 229 -13.60 14.48 3.21
C ARG A 229 -12.94 14.21 1.86
N HIS A 230 -11.85 13.46 1.83
CA HIS A 230 -11.15 13.17 0.58
C HIS A 230 -11.92 12.15 -0.30
N VAL A 231 -11.94 12.36 -1.63
CA VAL A 231 -12.68 11.52 -2.60
C VAL A 231 -12.32 10.03 -2.57
N ILE A 232 -11.12 9.71 -2.10
CA ILE A 232 -10.63 8.34 -1.90
C ILE A 232 -11.57 7.49 -1.05
N TRP A 233 -12.28 8.10 -0.10
CA TRP A 233 -13.20 7.38 0.78
C TRP A 233 -14.48 6.97 0.05
N ILE A 234 -14.91 7.70 -0.97
CA ILE A 234 -16.00 7.25 -1.86
C ILE A 234 -15.57 6.00 -2.62
N PHE A 235 -14.33 5.96 -3.11
CA PHE A 235 -13.82 4.77 -3.80
C PHE A 235 -13.81 3.55 -2.89
N TRP A 236 -13.37 3.73 -1.64
CA TRP A 236 -13.41 2.64 -0.65
C TRP A 236 -14.82 2.23 -0.27
N ASP A 237 -15.78 3.16 -0.15
CA ASP A 237 -17.20 2.84 0.05
C ASP A 237 -17.75 1.97 -1.09
N ILE A 238 -17.43 2.33 -2.35
CA ILE A 238 -17.82 1.56 -3.54
C ILE A 238 -17.18 0.16 -3.53
N ILE A 239 -15.88 0.07 -3.24
CA ILE A 239 -15.15 -1.21 -3.18
C ILE A 239 -15.72 -2.11 -2.08
N GLN A 240 -15.92 -1.58 -0.87
CA GLN A 240 -16.48 -2.35 0.24
C GLN A 240 -17.93 -2.75 -0.01
N ASN A 241 -18.74 -1.90 -0.65
CA ASN A 241 -20.10 -2.27 -1.04
C ASN A 241 -20.11 -3.37 -2.13
N SER A 242 -19.22 -3.27 -3.12
CA SER A 242 -19.09 -4.25 -4.19
C SER A 242 -18.59 -5.60 -3.66
N SER A 243 -17.63 -5.59 -2.74
CA SER A 243 -17.17 -6.79 -2.02
C SER A 243 -18.30 -7.46 -1.24
N ARG A 244 -19.07 -6.69 -0.46
CA ARG A 244 -20.21 -7.21 0.33
C ARG A 244 -21.36 -7.73 -0.52
N SER A 245 -21.59 -7.14 -1.70
CA SER A 245 -22.66 -7.53 -2.62
C SER A 245 -22.24 -8.61 -3.62
N SER A 246 -20.97 -9.04 -3.57
CA SER A 246 -20.44 -10.06 -4.46
C SER A 246 -20.94 -11.46 -4.07
N PRO A 247 -21.21 -12.36 -5.03
CA PRO A 247 -21.45 -13.77 -4.72
C PRO A 247 -20.26 -14.43 -3.98
N GLN A 248 -19.07 -13.84 -4.05
CA GLN A 248 -17.85 -14.28 -3.36
C GLN A 248 -17.53 -13.43 -2.11
N ALA A 249 -18.53 -12.76 -1.51
CA ALA A 249 -18.31 -11.85 -0.38
C ALA A 249 -17.49 -12.46 0.77
N GLY A 250 -17.78 -13.72 1.13
CA GLY A 250 -17.05 -14.43 2.19
C GLY A 250 -15.56 -14.63 1.89
N VAL A 251 -15.20 -14.79 0.62
CA VAL A 251 -13.80 -14.90 0.17
C VAL A 251 -13.15 -13.51 0.15
N LEU A 252 -13.83 -12.50 -0.40
CA LEU A 252 -13.27 -11.16 -0.60
C LEU A 252 -13.08 -10.36 0.68
N ALA A 253 -14.00 -10.50 1.64
CA ALA A 253 -14.05 -9.70 2.86
C ALA A 253 -12.69 -9.56 3.59
N PRO A 254 -11.97 -10.66 3.95
CA PRO A 254 -10.70 -10.54 4.68
C PRO A 254 -9.62 -9.80 3.87
N TYR A 255 -9.57 -10.00 2.55
CA TYR A 255 -8.55 -9.36 1.71
C TYR A 255 -8.82 -7.88 1.46
N VAL A 256 -10.08 -7.52 1.24
CA VAL A 256 -10.50 -6.12 1.07
C VAL A 256 -10.29 -5.35 2.38
N ASP A 257 -10.61 -5.96 3.54
CA ASP A 257 -10.35 -5.37 4.85
C ASP A 257 -8.83 -5.17 5.10
N ALA A 258 -8.01 -6.19 4.80
CA ALA A 258 -6.56 -6.07 4.93
C ALA A 258 -6.00 -4.93 4.06
N LEU A 259 -6.38 -4.86 2.78
CA LEU A 259 -5.96 -3.77 1.89
C LEU A 259 -6.43 -2.39 2.39
N TYR A 260 -7.65 -2.31 2.93
CA TYR A 260 -8.19 -1.07 3.50
C TYR A 260 -7.40 -0.62 4.73
N LYS A 261 -7.09 -1.52 5.66
CA LYS A 261 -6.26 -1.23 6.84
C LYS A 261 -4.86 -0.74 6.45
N LEU A 262 -4.21 -1.43 5.52
CA LEU A 262 -2.91 -1.03 4.98
C LEU A 262 -2.97 0.34 4.28
N HIS A 263 -4.06 0.61 3.56
CA HIS A 263 -4.28 1.92 2.95
C HIS A 263 -4.49 3.03 4.00
N CYS A 264 -5.15 2.75 5.12
CA CYS A 264 -5.46 3.76 6.14
C CYS A 264 -4.28 4.09 7.08
N LEU A 265 -3.35 3.17 7.29
CA LEU A 265 -2.28 3.30 8.28
C LEU A 265 -1.53 4.64 8.20
N ARG A 266 -1.68 5.59 9.14
CA ARG A 266 -1.02 6.92 9.06
C ARG A 266 -1.34 7.72 7.78
N TRP A 267 -2.56 7.59 7.26
CA TRP A 267 -2.97 8.25 6.03
C TRP A 267 -2.93 9.78 6.14
N ASN A 268 -2.46 10.42 5.07
CA ASN A 268 -2.56 11.85 4.81
C ASN A 268 -2.50 12.09 3.29
N PRO A 269 -2.85 13.29 2.78
CA PRO A 269 -2.91 13.52 1.33
C PRO A 269 -1.58 13.27 0.59
N SER A 270 -0.42 13.42 1.24
CA SER A 270 0.89 13.24 0.58
C SER A 270 1.18 11.78 0.19
N VAL A 271 0.56 10.80 0.87
CA VAL A 271 0.76 9.37 0.60
C VAL A 271 -0.25 8.81 -0.40
N LEU A 272 -1.23 9.60 -0.86
CA LEU A 272 -2.29 9.15 -1.77
C LEU A 272 -1.71 8.43 -2.99
N LYS A 273 -0.76 9.05 -3.69
CA LYS A 273 -0.21 8.51 -4.95
C LYS A 273 0.43 7.13 -4.76
N SER A 274 1.20 6.93 -3.69
CA SER A 274 1.88 5.65 -3.45
C SER A 274 0.89 4.56 -3.02
N ARG A 275 -0.19 4.94 -2.32
CA ARG A 275 -1.23 4.03 -1.80
C ARG A 275 -2.33 3.64 -2.78
N MET A 276 -2.33 4.19 -4.00
CA MET A 276 -3.25 3.76 -5.05
C MET A 276 -3.10 2.28 -5.40
N CYS A 277 -1.92 1.69 -5.20
CA CYS A 277 -1.70 0.26 -5.42
C CYS A 277 -2.66 -0.63 -4.61
N PHE A 278 -2.99 -0.27 -3.37
CA PHE A 278 -3.95 -1.05 -2.55
C PHE A 278 -5.36 -1.00 -3.12
N LEU A 279 -5.77 0.17 -3.60
CA LEU A 279 -7.08 0.38 -4.20
C LEU A 279 -7.21 -0.39 -5.52
N VAL A 280 -6.20 -0.28 -6.38
CA VAL A 280 -6.12 -1.04 -7.64
C VAL A 280 -6.14 -2.54 -7.36
N CYS A 281 -5.41 -3.02 -6.34
CA CYS A 281 -5.44 -4.42 -5.94
C CYS A 281 -6.83 -4.86 -5.44
N ALA A 282 -7.56 -4.01 -4.71
CA ALA A 282 -8.92 -4.31 -4.26
C ALA A 282 -9.91 -4.40 -5.43
N CYS A 283 -9.83 -3.50 -6.41
CA CYS A 283 -10.61 -3.60 -7.65
C CYS A 283 -10.29 -4.90 -8.41
N LEU A 284 -9.00 -5.26 -8.52
CA LEU A 284 -8.56 -6.50 -9.14
C LEU A 284 -9.18 -7.73 -8.45
N PHE A 285 -9.18 -7.75 -7.12
CA PHE A 285 -9.77 -8.85 -6.35
C PHE A 285 -11.28 -8.97 -6.57
N ILE A 286 -12.00 -7.86 -6.65
CA ILE A 286 -13.44 -7.87 -6.92
C ILE A 286 -13.73 -8.38 -8.34
N CYS A 287 -13.03 -7.86 -9.35
CA CYS A 287 -13.25 -8.24 -10.74
C CYS A 287 -12.85 -9.70 -11.02
N GLU A 288 -11.87 -10.23 -10.31
CA GLU A 288 -11.35 -11.59 -10.49
C GLU A 288 -11.70 -12.54 -9.34
N SER A 289 -12.75 -12.25 -8.59
CA SER A 289 -13.11 -12.98 -7.37
C SER A 289 -13.28 -14.49 -7.56
N ASN A 290 -13.63 -14.95 -8.76
CA ASN A 290 -13.80 -16.37 -9.09
C ASN A 290 -12.48 -17.14 -9.27
N THR A 291 -11.35 -16.45 -9.44
CA THR A 291 -10.06 -17.06 -9.81
C THR A 291 -8.93 -16.70 -8.84
N LEU A 292 -9.26 -16.11 -7.69
CA LEU A 292 -8.28 -15.83 -6.64
C LEU A 292 -7.76 -17.13 -6.01
N ASP A 293 -6.45 -17.33 -6.07
CA ASP A 293 -5.76 -18.45 -5.43
C ASP A 293 -5.59 -18.18 -3.93
N ILE A 294 -6.62 -18.51 -3.14
CA ILE A 294 -6.62 -18.36 -1.69
C ILE A 294 -5.92 -19.50 -0.94
N HIS A 295 -5.50 -20.54 -1.66
CA HIS A 295 -4.87 -21.72 -1.06
C HIS A 295 -3.34 -21.63 -1.06
N TYR A 296 -2.76 -20.71 -1.83
CA TYR A 296 -1.33 -20.45 -1.80
C TYR A 296 -0.88 -19.98 -0.41
N PRO A 297 -0.02 -20.74 0.29
CA PRO A 297 0.45 -20.38 1.63
C PRO A 297 1.49 -19.25 1.56
N VAL A 298 1.46 -18.35 2.54
CA VAL A 298 2.46 -17.28 2.70
C VAL A 298 2.96 -17.29 4.15
N PRO A 299 4.25 -17.59 4.40
CA PRO A 299 5.30 -17.96 3.42
C PRO A 299 5.08 -19.35 2.80
N GLN A 300 5.52 -19.52 1.55
CA GLN A 300 5.47 -20.82 0.87
C GLN A 300 6.58 -21.76 1.36
N ASP A 301 7.81 -21.26 1.51
CA ASP A 301 8.97 -22.00 1.99
C ASP A 301 9.46 -21.43 3.33
N ILE A 302 8.89 -21.96 4.40
CA ILE A 302 9.22 -21.56 5.78
C ILE A 302 10.70 -21.84 6.10
N MET A 303 11.30 -22.90 5.54
CA MET A 303 12.67 -23.30 5.87
C MET A 303 13.68 -22.34 5.24
N THR A 304 13.44 -21.92 4.00
CA THR A 304 14.25 -20.91 3.33
C THR A 304 14.15 -19.56 4.05
N VAL A 305 12.95 -19.13 4.43
CA VAL A 305 12.77 -17.90 5.23
C VAL A 305 13.54 -17.98 6.56
N LYS A 306 13.50 -19.12 7.25
CA LYS A 306 14.28 -19.31 8.49
C LYS A 306 15.79 -19.20 8.25
N GLY A 307 16.32 -19.84 7.21
CA GLY A 307 17.75 -19.75 6.87
C GLY A 307 18.20 -18.31 6.58
N ILE A 308 17.35 -17.50 5.96
CA ILE A 308 17.59 -16.07 5.76
C ILE A 308 17.60 -15.36 7.13
N VAL A 309 16.62 -15.58 8.00
CA VAL A 309 16.58 -14.95 9.34
C VAL A 309 17.81 -15.31 10.18
N GLU A 310 18.38 -16.51 10.03
CA GLU A 310 19.64 -16.91 10.68
C GLU A 310 20.86 -16.08 10.25
N SER A 311 20.79 -15.44 9.09
CA SER A 311 21.86 -14.58 8.53
C SER A 311 21.79 -13.12 9.01
N VAL A 312 20.79 -12.76 9.82
CA VAL A 312 20.61 -11.42 10.40
C VAL A 312 21.86 -10.89 11.12
N PRO A 313 22.56 -11.67 11.97
CA PRO A 313 23.79 -11.20 12.62
C PRO A 313 24.87 -10.79 11.61
N GLN A 314 25.03 -11.53 10.51
CA GLN A 314 26.00 -11.23 9.47
C GLN A 314 25.66 -9.91 8.78
N TRP A 315 24.39 -9.68 8.41
CA TRP A 315 23.99 -8.42 7.77
C TRP A 315 24.12 -7.20 8.68
N ILE A 316 23.80 -7.32 9.97
CA ILE A 316 24.02 -6.22 10.91
C ILE A 316 25.52 -5.89 11.01
N ASN A 317 26.41 -6.89 11.03
CA ASN A 317 27.85 -6.64 11.00
C ASN A 317 28.28 -5.90 9.72
N SER A 318 27.77 -6.30 8.55
CA SER A 318 28.06 -5.63 7.28
C SER A 318 27.57 -4.17 7.27
N ILE A 319 26.39 -3.90 7.82
CA ILE A 319 25.85 -2.54 7.98
C ILE A 319 26.77 -1.70 8.88
N ILE A 320 27.21 -2.24 10.03
CA ILE A 320 28.15 -1.55 10.93
C ILE A 320 29.48 -1.26 10.23
N GLN A 321 30.01 -2.19 9.43
CA GLN A 321 31.26 -1.98 8.70
C GLN A 321 31.12 -0.90 7.62
N THR A 322 30.00 -0.89 6.89
CA THR A 322 29.73 0.09 5.84
C THR A 322 29.61 1.51 6.40
N GLN A 323 29.01 1.67 7.58
CA GLN A 323 28.94 2.96 8.28
C GLN A 323 30.33 3.56 8.55
N LYS A 324 31.34 2.73 8.87
CA LYS A 324 32.72 3.18 9.10
C LYS A 324 33.39 3.70 7.83
N THR A 325 33.09 3.12 6.66
CA THR A 325 33.69 3.53 5.38
C THR A 325 33.20 4.88 4.86
N PHE A 326 32.03 5.36 5.29
CA PHE A 326 31.50 6.68 4.92
C PHE A 326 31.79 7.76 5.97
N SER A 327 32.39 7.39 7.11
CA SER A 327 32.70 8.31 8.21
C SER A 327 34.16 8.80 8.21
N THR A 328 34.93 8.41 7.19
CA THR A 328 36.29 8.91 6.86
C THR A 328 36.24 9.82 5.65
#